data_AF-A0A6A1WRZ5-F1
#
_entry.id   AF-A0A6A1WRZ5-F1
#
_cell.length_a   1.000
_cell.length_b   1.000
_cell.length_c   1.000
_cell.angle_alpha   90.00
_cell.angle_beta   90.00
_cell.angle_gamma   90.00
#
_symmetry.space_group_name_H-M   'P 1'
#
loop_
_entity.id
_entity.type
_entity.pdbx_description
1 polymer ?
#
loop_
_entity_poly.entity_id
_entity_poly.type
_entity_poly.pdbx_seq_one_letter_code
_entity_poly.pdbx_strand_id
1 'polypeptide(L)'
;MHNREKIGSHIVDYFTRLFSATPSHFPHGLDDLIPKVITAKDNTRLQRIPDETEIWAAVQSLRRIKAPEPDRFTALFYQRFWPQIKLK
;
A
#
# COMPACT_ATOMS: atom_id res chain seq x y z
N MET A 1 15.84 17.26 38.40
CA MET A 1 15.97 17.52 36.95
C MET A 1 16.66 16.38 36.18
N HIS A 2 17.68 15.72 36.75
CA HIS A 2 18.42 14.59 36.15
C HIS A 2 17.63 13.33 35.71
N ASN A 3 16.32 13.19 36.00
CA ASN A 3 15.57 11.94 35.72
C ASN A 3 14.86 11.96 34.35
N ARG A 4 14.35 13.12 33.91
CA ARG A 4 13.61 13.23 32.64
C ARG A 4 14.52 13.09 31.42
N GLU A 5 15.71 13.67 31.48
CA GLU A 5 16.72 13.54 30.42
C GLU A 5 17.24 12.10 30.30
N LYS A 6 17.38 11.39 31.42
CA LYS A 6 17.73 9.96 31.43
C LYS A 6 16.64 9.09 30.81
N ILE A 7 15.37 9.37 31.12
CA ILE A 7 14.23 8.66 30.49
C ILE A 7 14.20 8.95 28.98
N GLY A 8 14.37 10.21 28.59
CA GLY A 8 14.40 10.60 27.17
C GLY A 8 15.53 9.93 26.39
N SER A 9 16.76 9.95 26.92
CA SER A 9 17.91 9.28 26.31
C SER A 9 17.71 7.77 26.21
N HIS A 10 17.18 7.12 27.25
CA HIS A 10 16.87 5.68 27.20
C HIS A 10 15.86 5.33 26.09
N ILE A 11 14.82 6.15 25.89
CA ILE A 11 13.83 5.93 24.82
C ILE A 11 14.49 6.09 23.45
N VAL A 12 15.27 7.16 23.27
CA VAL A 12 15.98 7.43 22.01
C VAL A 12 16.96 6.30 21.70
N ASP A 13 17.76 5.86 22.67
CA ASP A 13 18.74 4.78 22.49
C ASP A 13 18.05 3.45 22.17
N TYR A 14 16.95 3.14 22.87
CA TYR A 14 16.19 1.92 22.64
C TYR A 14 15.64 1.88 21.22
N PHE A 15 14.95 2.93 20.77
CA PHE A 15 14.37 2.95 19.43
C PHE A 15 15.42 3.13 18.33
N THR A 16 16.51 3.86 18.59
CA THR A 16 17.63 3.94 17.65
C THR A 16 18.21 2.54 17.41
N ARG A 17 18.42 1.75 18.47
CA ARG A 17 18.89 0.36 18.33
C ARG A 17 17.84 -0.56 17.69
N LEU A 18 16.57 -0.42 18.07
CA LEU A 18 15.48 -1.22 17.52
C LEU A 18 15.31 -1.02 16.01
N PHE A 19 15.46 0.23 15.56
CA PHE A 19 15.37 0.61 14.14
C PHE A 19 16.72 0.67 13.45
N SER A 20 17.81 0.30 14.13
CA SER A 20 19.10 0.12 13.47
C SER A 20 19.01 -1.13 12.62
N ALA A 21 19.32 -0.99 11.32
CA ALA A 21 19.34 -2.13 10.42
C ALA A 21 20.42 -3.12 10.89
N THR A 22 20.01 -4.36 11.15
CA THR A 22 20.98 -5.46 11.22
C THR A 22 21.42 -5.74 9.79
N PRO A 23 22.73 -5.86 9.50
CA PRO A 23 23.19 -6.25 8.17
C PRO A 23 22.58 -7.62 7.84
N SER A 24 21.58 -7.63 6.96
CA SER A 24 20.96 -8.85 6.49
C SER A 24 21.85 -9.45 5.41
N HIS A 25 22.42 -10.62 5.70
CA HIS A 25 23.12 -11.41 4.71
C HIS A 25 22.07 -12.24 3.96
N PHE A 26 21.69 -11.78 2.77
CA PHE A 26 20.83 -12.57 1.90
C PHE A 26 21.69 -13.67 1.25
N PRO A 27 21.37 -14.95 1.44
CA PRO A 27 22.09 -16.01 0.78
C PRO A 27 21.99 -15.84 -0.74
N HIS A 28 23.12 -16.04 -1.44
CA HIS A 28 23.14 -16.02 -2.89
C HIS A 28 22.15 -17.06 -3.44
N GLY A 29 21.35 -16.67 -4.45
CA GLY A 29 20.35 -17.54 -5.07
C GLY A 29 18.99 -17.59 -4.36
N LEU A 30 18.74 -16.73 -3.36
CA LEU A 30 17.39 -16.60 -2.77
C LEU A 30 16.32 -16.28 -3.83
N ASP A 31 16.67 -15.48 -4.83
CA ASP A 31 15.80 -15.15 -5.96
C ASP A 31 15.46 -16.36 -6.84
N ASP A 32 16.31 -17.40 -6.85
CA ASP A 32 16.09 -18.63 -7.63
C ASP A 32 15.09 -19.56 -6.94
N LEU A 33 14.83 -19.37 -5.64
CA LEU A 33 13.79 -20.10 -4.90
C LEU A 33 12.38 -19.57 -5.21
N ILE A 34 12.27 -18.34 -5.72
CA ILE A 34 11.00 -17.72 -6.05
C ILE A 34 10.69 -17.99 -7.52
N PRO A 35 9.65 -18.78 -7.83
CA PRO A 35 9.30 -19.07 -9.21
C PRO A 35 8.92 -17.77 -9.94
N LYS A 36 9.55 -17.53 -11.10
CA LYS A 36 9.22 -16.42 -11.98
C LYS A 36 7.92 -16.71 -12.73
N VAL A 37 6.80 -16.49 -12.05
CA VAL A 37 5.45 -16.76 -12.59
C VAL A 37 4.87 -15.58 -13.39
N ILE A 38 5.41 -14.38 -13.22
CA ILE A 38 4.97 -13.17 -13.92
C ILE A 38 5.69 -13.09 -15.25
N THR A 39 4.95 -13.22 -16.34
CA THR A 39 5.52 -13.09 -17.69
C THR A 39 5.78 -11.63 -18.03
N ALA A 40 6.59 -11.37 -19.07
CA ALA A 40 6.77 -10.01 -19.59
C ALA A 40 5.43 -9.34 -19.95
N LYS A 41 4.50 -10.13 -20.52
CA LYS A 41 3.13 -9.69 -20.85
C LYS A 41 2.34 -9.33 -19.59
N ASP A 42 2.46 -10.11 -18.52
CA ASP A 42 1.81 -9.79 -17.25
C ASP A 42 2.36 -8.50 -16.66
N ASN A 43 3.68 -8.31 -16.68
CA ASN A 43 4.31 -7.07 -16.24
C ASN A 43 3.80 -5.87 -17.03
N THR A 44 3.79 -5.94 -18.36
CA THR A 44 3.25 -4.86 -19.20
C THR A 44 1.78 -4.57 -18.86
N ARG A 45 0.97 -5.61 -18.63
CA ARG A 45 -0.44 -5.45 -18.26
C ARG A 45 -0.61 -4.82 -16.88
N LEU A 46 0.15 -5.26 -15.88
CA LEU A 46 0.09 -4.77 -14.50
C LEU A 46 0.60 -3.33 -14.34
N GLN A 47 1.51 -2.90 -15.21
CA GLN A 47 2.08 -1.56 -15.20
C GLN A 47 1.29 -0.54 -16.04
N ARG A 48 0.31 -1.00 -16.84
CA ARG A 48 -0.52 -0.13 -17.67
C ARG A 48 -1.47 0.69 -16.79
N ILE A 49 -1.76 1.92 -17.22
CA ILE A 49 -2.88 2.70 -16.67
C ILE A 49 -4.19 1.92 -16.92
N PRO A 50 -5.01 1.69 -15.89
CA PRO A 50 -6.27 0.96 -16.05
C PRO A 50 -7.24 1.75 -16.93
N ASP A 51 -8.01 1.05 -17.74
CA ASP A 51 -9.04 1.70 -18.57
C ASP A 51 -10.34 1.95 -17.80
N GLU A 52 -11.23 2.75 -18.38
CA GLU A 52 -12.52 3.09 -17.76
C GLU A 52 -13.32 1.84 -17.37
N THR A 53 -13.25 0.76 -18.15
CA THR A 53 -14.01 -0.46 -17.88
C THR A 53 -13.45 -1.23 -16.70
N GLU A 54 -12.12 -1.32 -16.59
CA GLU A 54 -11.42 -1.89 -15.44
C GLU A 54 -11.70 -1.10 -14.17
N ILE A 55 -11.65 0.24 -14.24
CA ILE A 55 -11.95 1.11 -13.10
C ILE A 55 -13.41 0.95 -12.68
N TRP A 56 -14.34 0.94 -13.63
CA TRP A 56 -15.75 0.80 -13.30
C TRP A 56 -16.10 -0.56 -12.69
N ALA A 57 -15.51 -1.65 -13.20
CA ALA A 57 -15.65 -2.98 -12.62
C ALA A 57 -15.14 -3.03 -11.18
N ALA A 58 -13.98 -2.41 -10.91
CA ALA A 58 -13.44 -2.29 -9.56
C ALA A 58 -14.38 -1.50 -8.64
N VAL A 59 -14.90 -0.34 -9.09
CA VAL A 59 -15.85 0.48 -8.33
C VAL A 59 -17.13 -0.30 -7.99
N GLN A 60 -17.66 -1.09 -8.93
CA GLN A 60 -18.82 -1.96 -8.70
C GLN A 60 -18.55 -3.07 -7.68
N SER A 61 -17.32 -3.59 -7.61
CA SER A 61 -16.94 -4.64 -6.66
C SER A 61 -16.87 -4.17 -5.19
N LEU A 62 -16.81 -2.85 -4.96
CA LEU A 62 -16.72 -2.28 -3.62
C LEU A 62 -18.01 -2.45 -2.82
N ARG A 63 -17.87 -2.78 -1.53
CA ARG A 63 -19.00 -2.79 -0.59
C ARG A 63 -19.51 -1.36 -0.37
N ARG A 64 -20.81 -1.17 -0.63
CA ARG A 64 -21.49 0.14 -0.66
C ARG A 64 -21.35 0.97 0.61
N ILE A 65 -21.39 0.32 1.77
CA ILE A 65 -21.53 0.97 3.09
C ILE A 65 -20.34 0.56 3.98
N LYS A 66 -19.11 0.60 3.45
CA LYS A 66 -17.93 0.59 4.31
C LYS A 66 -17.77 1.99 4.93
N ALA A 67 -17.26 2.05 6.17
CA ALA A 67 -17.03 3.32 6.86
C ALA A 67 -16.21 4.26 5.95
N PRO A 68 -16.62 5.53 5.80
CA PRO A 68 -15.87 6.49 5.01
C PRO A 68 -14.48 6.67 5.62
N GLU A 69 -13.45 6.48 4.80
CA GLU A 69 -12.09 6.91 5.10
C GLU A 69 -12.03 8.46 5.10
N PRO A 70 -10.87 9.10 5.40
CA PRO A 70 -10.77 10.56 5.58
C PRO A 70 -11.44 11.42 4.50
N ASP A 71 -11.59 10.86 3.28
CA ASP A 71 -12.22 11.45 2.09
C ASP A 71 -13.74 11.66 2.18
N ARG A 72 -14.41 11.14 3.21
CA ARG A 72 -15.84 11.34 3.54
C ARG A 72 -16.87 10.78 2.56
N PHE A 73 -16.47 10.21 1.43
CA PHE A 73 -17.39 9.56 0.48
C PHE A 73 -17.29 8.04 0.57
N THR A 74 -18.45 7.37 0.59
CA THR A 74 -18.51 5.91 0.51
C THR A 74 -18.45 5.44 -0.94
N ALA A 75 -18.19 4.15 -1.15
CA ALA A 75 -18.25 3.53 -2.49
C ALA A 75 -19.59 3.78 -3.20
N LEU A 76 -20.69 3.97 -2.45
CA LEU A 76 -22.00 4.31 -2.99
C LEU A 76 -21.98 5.60 -3.82
N PHE A 77 -21.20 6.61 -3.42
CA PHE A 77 -21.09 7.86 -4.17
C PHE A 77 -20.55 7.60 -5.57
N TYR A 78 -19.41 6.90 -5.67
CA TYR A 78 -18.77 6.59 -6.94
C TYR A 78 -19.65 5.67 -7.79
N GLN A 79 -20.32 4.68 -7.20
CA GLN A 79 -21.27 3.82 -7.91
C GLN A 79 -22.50 4.59 -8.43
N ARG A 80 -22.96 5.63 -7.73
CA ARG A 80 -24.14 6.40 -8.12
C ARG A 80 -23.84 7.48 -9.15
N PHE A 81 -22.70 8.15 -9.03
CA PHE A 81 -22.35 9.33 -9.80
C PHE A 81 -21.24 9.09 -10.83
N TRP A 82 -20.86 7.83 -11.09
CA TRP A 82 -19.85 7.47 -12.10
C TRP A 82 -20.03 8.17 -13.45
N PRO A 83 -21.24 8.22 -14.05
CA PRO A 83 -21.44 8.91 -15.33
C PRO A 83 -21.06 10.40 -15.31
N GLN A 84 -21.08 11.05 -14.15
CA GLN A 84 -20.80 12.47 -13.97
C GLN A 84 -19.35 12.76 -13.58
N ILE A 85 -18.66 11.83 -12.92
CA ILE A 85 -17.31 12.03 -12.37
C ILE A 85 -16.22 11.28 -13.14
N LYS A 86 -16.59 10.38 -14.04
CA LYS A 86 -15.61 9.66 -14.87
C LYS A 86 -14.81 10.64 -15.74
N LEU A 87 -13.55 10.31 -15.96
CA LEU A 87 -12.68 11.07 -16.86
C LEU A 87 -13.24 10.99 -18.28
N LYS A 88 -13.17 12.11 -19.02
CA LYS A 88 -13.55 12.19 -20.43
C LYS A 88 -12.45 11.66 -21.33
#